data_AF-B8C4I2-F1
#
_entry.id   AF-B8C4I2-F1
#
_cell.length_a   1.000
_cell.length_b   1.000
_cell.length_c   1.000
_cell.angle_alpha   90.00
_cell.angle_beta   90.00
_cell.angle_gamma   90.00
#
_symmetry.space_group_name_H-M   'P 1'
#
loop_
_entity.id
_entity.type
_entity.pdbx_description
1 polymer ?
#
loop_
_entity_poly.entity_id
_entity_poly.type
_entity_poly.pdbx_seq_one_letter_code
_entity_poly.pdbx_strand_id
1 'polypeptide(L)'
;MSPSHPEPSTEEPTINSKRVSEKSLNTMTSTNTSATPSGLSISSITDSNAEGASGSDTHSKERTNYYYLTPNAVSKLPNYQYHGRDMSLLYKHVLSPLAGWLVDNVTPVWLAPNSITLFGLAWMILSYSVIFWYCPGLYEGNTNVHTDGASNNNNNNRSGVPEWIFLLNCIAMLTYQTLDNMDGKQARKTGSSSPLGLLFDHGCDAINSILGSANWIAAMGLFPSNINGEYSGGSIVSEFFGGDATLAALLILCPMIAFYISTWEQYYTGELILPPFNGPSEGLLLGASLSLISWGWGVMFWQETGIVDGSVELLKNSGLGESMKPVLDMVYGRVRNMDLIVLSTVLALFQEVTLKVLFVIRGYGISTLRTILPHAMLVISTLVLINYDDTVMLRRPRTVMHLVSGLFVEQTTQLMLDHMVEEEYKVLKRFCMYPMMALALAAFDGGLVSVEATDAFLLAYATGVWVYLAFKIRVQIYEICDVLGIWCFDIVTPYYSEGVNAAEGEGIVGTTVPVDMTTKKVN
;
A
#
# COMPACT_ATOMS: atom_id res chain seq x y z
N MET A 1 19.05 -1.16 58.92
CA MET A 1 18.50 -2.52 59.09
C MET A 1 17.27 -2.64 58.22
N SER A 2 17.12 -3.74 57.49
CA SER A 2 15.95 -4.02 56.64
C SER A 2 14.67 -4.20 57.47
N PRO A 3 13.49 -4.19 56.83
CA PRO A 3 12.81 -5.47 56.63
C PRO A 3 12.12 -5.66 55.25
N SER A 4 12.35 -6.86 54.70
CA SER A 4 11.49 -7.72 53.85
C SER A 4 10.26 -7.15 53.12
N HIS A 5 10.25 -7.34 51.79
CA HIS A 5 9.05 -7.48 50.97
C HIS A 5 8.44 -8.90 51.08
N PRO A 6 7.13 -9.09 50.83
CA PRO A 6 6.52 -10.38 50.47
C PRO A 6 6.44 -10.58 48.94
N GLU A 7 6.52 -11.84 48.51
CA GLU A 7 6.41 -12.28 47.10
C GLU A 7 4.94 -12.38 46.63
N PRO A 8 4.65 -12.24 45.32
CA PRO A 8 3.40 -12.66 44.71
C PRO A 8 3.46 -14.08 44.14
N SER A 9 2.39 -14.85 44.34
CA SER A 9 2.24 -16.24 43.89
C SER A 9 1.97 -16.37 42.38
N THR A 10 2.57 -17.39 41.76
CA THR A 10 2.33 -17.81 40.37
C THR A 10 1.13 -18.77 40.25
N GLU A 11 0.16 -18.45 39.39
CA GLU A 11 -0.82 -19.41 38.87
C GLU A 11 -0.73 -19.48 37.34
N GLU A 12 -0.56 -20.70 36.79
CA GLU A 12 -0.53 -20.97 35.35
C GLU A 12 -1.94 -21.30 34.81
N PRO A 13 -2.32 -20.82 33.61
CA PRO A 13 -3.55 -21.28 32.94
C PRO A 13 -3.38 -22.67 32.32
N THR A 14 -4.34 -23.55 32.58
CA THR A 14 -4.32 -24.95 32.11
C THR A 14 -4.69 -25.06 30.63
N ILE A 15 -3.77 -25.59 29.80
CA ILE A 15 -4.03 -25.87 28.38
C ILE A 15 -4.76 -27.21 28.22
N ASN A 16 -5.97 -27.16 27.65
CA ASN A 16 -6.82 -28.33 27.47
C ASN A 16 -6.54 -29.01 26.11
N SER A 17 -5.85 -30.16 26.13
CA SER A 17 -5.43 -30.86 24.92
C SER A 17 -6.55 -31.73 24.32
N LYS A 18 -6.84 -31.57 23.02
CA LYS A 18 -7.64 -32.52 22.24
C LYS A 18 -6.76 -33.29 21.26
N ARG A 19 -6.76 -34.62 21.43
CA ARG A 19 -6.01 -35.60 20.63
C ARG A 19 -6.25 -35.45 19.13
N VAL A 20 -5.16 -35.46 18.36
CA VAL A 20 -5.13 -35.98 16.99
C VAL A 20 -5.01 -37.50 17.08
N SER A 21 -5.80 -38.24 16.29
CA SER A 21 -5.69 -39.70 16.18
C SER A 21 -5.00 -40.08 14.87
N GLU A 22 -3.81 -40.67 14.97
CA GLU A 22 -3.14 -41.31 13.84
C GLU A 22 -3.91 -42.57 13.37
N LYS A 23 -3.89 -42.83 12.07
CA LYS A 23 -4.06 -44.18 11.51
C LYS A 23 -3.06 -44.38 10.38
N SER A 24 -2.38 -45.52 10.42
CA SER A 24 -1.23 -45.85 9.57
C SER A 24 -1.55 -46.90 8.51
N LEU A 25 -0.94 -46.70 7.32
CA LEU A 25 -0.37 -47.67 6.37
C LEU A 25 -1.10 -49.00 6.05
N ASN A 26 -1.44 -49.22 4.77
CA ASN A 26 -0.93 -50.26 3.84
C ASN A 26 -1.78 -50.35 2.54
N THR A 27 -1.43 -51.05 1.43
CA THR A 27 -0.18 -51.20 0.63
C THR A 27 -0.47 -52.09 -0.62
N MET A 28 -0.10 -51.64 -1.83
CA MET A 28 -0.14 -52.37 -3.14
C MET A 28 -1.55 -52.81 -3.66
N THR A 29 -1.90 -52.70 -4.95
CA THR A 29 -1.26 -53.29 -6.14
C THR A 29 -1.58 -52.54 -7.46
N SER A 30 -0.93 -52.96 -8.55
CA SER A 30 -0.91 -52.35 -9.89
C SER A 30 -2.05 -52.75 -10.84
N THR A 31 -2.38 -51.88 -11.81
CA THR A 31 -2.42 -52.21 -13.25
C THR A 31 -2.48 -50.96 -14.16
N ASN A 32 -1.75 -50.99 -15.28
CA ASN A 32 -1.89 -50.04 -16.39
C ASN A 32 -2.97 -50.51 -17.37
N THR A 33 -3.78 -49.60 -17.93
CA THR A 33 -4.13 -49.60 -19.37
C THR A 33 -4.84 -48.30 -19.84
N SER A 34 -4.20 -47.65 -20.82
CA SER A 34 -4.77 -46.95 -22.01
C SER A 34 -6.15 -46.26 -22.02
N ALA A 35 -6.14 -45.08 -22.68
CA ALA A 35 -7.17 -44.49 -23.55
C ALA A 35 -7.97 -43.26 -23.03
N THR A 36 -7.58 -42.09 -23.54
CA THR A 36 -8.45 -40.93 -23.83
C THR A 36 -9.21 -41.17 -25.16
N PRO A 37 -10.15 -40.29 -25.61
CA PRO A 37 -10.72 -39.09 -24.98
C PRO A 37 -12.28 -39.04 -24.99
N SER A 38 -12.82 -37.91 -24.51
CA SER A 38 -13.91 -37.11 -25.13
C SER A 38 -15.13 -36.77 -24.24
N GLY A 39 -15.57 -35.51 -24.36
CA GLY A 39 -16.97 -35.08 -24.22
C GLY A 39 -17.66 -35.25 -22.86
N LEU A 40 -17.56 -34.25 -22.00
CA LEU A 40 -18.56 -34.00 -20.94
C LEU A 40 -19.14 -32.59 -21.08
N SER A 41 -20.30 -32.52 -21.71
CA SER A 41 -21.17 -31.35 -21.72
C SER A 41 -21.76 -31.11 -20.33
N ILE A 42 -21.87 -29.83 -19.95
CA ILE A 42 -22.54 -29.42 -18.71
C ILE A 42 -24.05 -29.65 -18.87
N SER A 43 -24.65 -30.48 -18.00
CA SER A 43 -26.09 -30.51 -17.79
C SER A 43 -26.42 -30.31 -16.31
N SER A 44 -27.33 -29.39 -16.05
CA SER A 44 -27.86 -29.04 -14.74
C SER A 44 -28.54 -30.23 -14.04
N ILE A 45 -28.25 -30.44 -12.76
CA ILE A 45 -29.07 -31.29 -11.87
C ILE A 45 -29.80 -30.38 -10.89
N THR A 46 -31.10 -30.21 -11.14
CA THR A 46 -32.08 -29.77 -10.16
C THR A 46 -32.70 -31.03 -9.56
N ASP A 47 -32.40 -31.34 -8.29
CA ASP A 47 -33.13 -32.38 -7.55
C ASP A 47 -34.09 -31.73 -6.57
N SER A 48 -35.37 -31.81 -6.91
CA SER A 48 -36.49 -31.56 -6.02
C SER A 48 -36.75 -32.78 -5.15
N ASN A 49 -36.83 -32.59 -3.83
CA ASN A 49 -37.63 -33.46 -2.97
C ASN A 49 -38.22 -32.64 -1.83
N ALA A 50 -39.55 -32.63 -1.75
CA ALA A 50 -40.31 -32.01 -0.68
C ALA A 50 -41.27 -33.06 -0.10
N GLU A 51 -41.22 -33.28 1.21
CA GLU A 51 -42.30 -33.92 1.94
C GLU A 51 -42.35 -33.37 3.37
N GLY A 52 -43.57 -33.11 3.85
CA GLY A 52 -43.83 -32.00 4.77
C GLY A 52 -43.57 -32.23 6.26
N ALA A 53 -43.36 -31.12 6.94
CA ALA A 53 -43.63 -30.94 8.36
C ALA A 53 -44.25 -29.55 8.58
N SER A 54 -45.46 -29.49 9.11
CA SER A 54 -46.20 -28.26 9.36
C SER A 54 -45.73 -27.56 10.65
N GLY A 55 -45.35 -26.28 10.59
CA GLY A 55 -45.08 -25.50 11.79
C GLY A 55 -44.55 -24.09 11.53
N SER A 56 -45.38 -23.09 11.85
CA SER A 56 -45.05 -21.64 11.94
C SER A 56 -44.31 -21.01 10.76
N ASP A 57 -45.05 -20.23 9.95
CA ASP A 57 -44.48 -19.21 9.07
C ASP A 57 -43.70 -18.17 9.90
N THR A 58 -42.39 -18.40 10.02
CA THR A 58 -41.45 -17.32 10.34
C THR A 58 -41.05 -16.69 9.02
N HIS A 59 -41.29 -15.39 8.87
CA HIS A 59 -40.87 -14.64 7.68
C HIS A 59 -39.37 -14.89 7.42
N SER A 60 -39.09 -15.69 6.39
CA SER A 60 -37.74 -15.88 5.90
C SER A 60 -37.29 -14.56 5.31
N LYS A 61 -36.55 -13.74 6.08
CA LYS A 61 -35.80 -12.62 5.56
C LYS A 61 -35.03 -13.12 4.33
N GLU A 62 -35.32 -12.57 3.16
CA GLU A 62 -34.50 -12.82 1.98
C GLU A 62 -33.08 -12.41 2.35
N ARG A 63 -32.17 -13.38 2.38
CA ARG A 63 -30.76 -13.06 2.60
C ARG A 63 -30.28 -12.38 1.33
N THR A 64 -29.97 -11.09 1.43
CA THR A 64 -29.20 -10.39 0.41
C THR A 64 -27.90 -11.17 0.18
N ASN A 65 -27.81 -11.83 -0.98
CA ASN A 65 -26.64 -12.60 -1.36
C ASN A 65 -25.59 -11.63 -1.89
N TYR A 66 -24.75 -11.13 -0.98
CA TYR A 66 -23.56 -10.36 -1.33
C TYR A 66 -22.54 -11.20 -2.10
N TYR A 67 -21.82 -10.57 -3.04
CA TYR A 67 -20.81 -11.21 -3.88
C TYR A 67 -19.44 -11.31 -3.21
N TYR A 68 -19.04 -10.30 -2.43
CA TYR A 68 -17.74 -10.27 -1.75
C TYR A 68 -17.85 -10.48 -0.24
N LEU A 69 -18.86 -9.91 0.42
CA LEU A 69 -19.07 -10.10 1.85
C LEU A 69 -19.63 -11.50 2.16
N THR A 70 -18.97 -12.23 3.06
CA THR A 70 -19.47 -13.50 3.58
C THR A 70 -20.59 -13.25 4.62
N PRO A 71 -21.41 -14.26 4.97
CA PRO A 71 -22.36 -14.13 6.08
C PRO A 71 -21.71 -13.82 7.44
N ASN A 72 -20.42 -14.15 7.62
CA ASN A 72 -19.66 -13.76 8.81
C ASN A 72 -19.23 -12.27 8.73
N ALA A 73 -18.77 -11.82 7.58
CA ALA A 73 -18.46 -10.41 7.35
C ALA A 73 -19.64 -9.48 7.62
N VAL A 74 -20.83 -9.85 7.13
CA VAL A 74 -22.08 -9.12 7.38
C VAL A 74 -22.39 -8.99 8.88
N SER A 75 -22.15 -10.04 9.67
CA SER A 75 -22.44 -10.01 11.12
C SER A 75 -21.36 -9.30 11.95
N LYS A 76 -20.12 -9.24 11.45
CA LYS A 76 -18.97 -8.65 12.14
C LYS A 76 -18.79 -7.16 11.84
N LEU A 77 -18.97 -6.71 10.60
CA LEU A 77 -18.75 -5.32 10.18
C LEU A 77 -19.38 -4.27 11.12
N PRO A 78 -20.67 -4.35 11.51
CA PRO A 78 -21.28 -3.33 12.37
C PRO A 78 -20.67 -3.22 13.78
N ASN A 79 -19.92 -4.24 14.21
CA ASN A 79 -19.32 -4.32 15.54
C ASN A 79 -17.82 -3.94 15.55
N TYR A 80 -17.19 -3.72 14.38
CA TYR A 80 -15.77 -3.41 14.31
C TYR A 80 -15.46 -2.01 14.87
N GLN A 81 -14.43 -1.92 15.71
CA GLN A 81 -13.92 -0.67 16.26
C GLN A 81 -12.43 -0.54 15.96
N TYR A 82 -12.06 0.56 15.31
CA TYR A 82 -10.68 0.86 14.98
C TYR A 82 -9.86 1.21 16.22
N HIS A 83 -8.70 0.58 16.35
CA HIS A 83 -7.69 0.87 17.36
C HIS A 83 -6.37 1.16 16.66
N GLY A 84 -5.81 2.34 16.90
CA GLY A 84 -4.55 2.79 16.30
C GLY A 84 -3.83 3.79 17.19
N ARG A 85 -2.51 3.78 17.13
CA ARG A 85 -1.62 4.57 17.97
C ARG A 85 -0.42 5.06 17.17
N ASP A 86 -0.38 6.36 16.91
CA ASP A 86 0.81 7.01 16.37
C ASP A 86 1.75 7.49 17.48
N MET A 87 3.00 7.04 17.44
CA MET A 87 4.05 7.46 18.35
C MET A 87 4.85 8.68 17.86
N SER A 88 4.72 9.08 16.60
CA SER A 88 5.41 10.20 15.95
C SER A 88 5.31 11.51 16.74
N LEU A 89 6.44 12.22 16.83
CA LEU A 89 6.49 13.57 17.38
C LEU A 89 5.90 14.59 16.41
N LEU A 90 6.09 14.39 15.10
CA LEU A 90 5.54 15.22 14.04
C LEU A 90 4.00 15.16 14.03
N TYR A 91 3.44 13.95 14.11
CA TYR A 91 2.00 13.73 14.26
C TYR A 91 1.46 14.49 15.48
N LYS A 92 2.01 14.20 16.67
CA LYS A 92 1.48 14.70 17.96
C LYS A 92 1.51 16.22 18.09
N HIS A 93 2.56 16.87 17.58
CA HIS A 93 2.80 18.30 17.82
C HIS A 93 2.54 19.20 16.61
N VAL A 94 2.41 18.65 15.40
CA VAL A 94 2.22 19.44 14.16
C VAL A 94 1.00 18.97 13.39
N LEU A 95 0.99 17.75 12.85
CA LEU A 95 -0.06 17.29 11.91
C LEU A 95 -1.42 17.17 12.61
N SER A 96 -1.46 16.50 13.76
CA SER A 96 -2.69 16.22 14.50
C SER A 96 -3.32 17.50 15.09
N PRO A 97 -2.56 18.47 15.64
CA PRO A 97 -3.08 19.80 15.98
C PRO A 97 -3.57 20.62 14.76
N LEU A 98 -2.80 20.64 13.65
CA LEU A 98 -3.18 21.38 12.44
C LEU A 98 -4.48 20.85 11.84
N ALA A 99 -4.57 19.54 11.62
CA ALA A 99 -5.77 18.89 11.10
C ALA A 99 -6.98 19.03 12.05
N GLY A 100 -6.75 19.05 13.37
CA GLY A 100 -7.78 19.38 14.36
C GLY A 100 -8.32 20.80 14.17
N TRP A 101 -7.42 21.79 14.09
CA TRP A 101 -7.79 23.19 13.86
C TRP A 101 -8.54 23.38 12.53
N LEU A 102 -8.11 22.73 11.45
CA LEU A 102 -8.78 22.77 10.14
C LEU A 102 -10.17 22.12 10.20
N VAL A 103 -10.31 20.97 10.86
CA VAL A 103 -11.60 20.31 11.07
C VAL A 103 -12.54 21.19 11.88
N ASP A 104 -12.07 21.83 12.95
CA ASP A 104 -12.93 22.63 13.83
C ASP A 104 -13.34 23.98 13.22
N ASN A 105 -12.42 24.66 12.50
CA ASN A 105 -12.60 26.05 12.07
C ASN A 105 -12.90 26.24 10.57
N VAL A 106 -12.57 25.25 9.72
CA VAL A 106 -12.67 25.39 8.25
C VAL A 106 -13.61 24.34 7.64
N THR A 107 -13.64 23.12 8.18
CA THR A 107 -14.36 21.99 7.56
C THR A 107 -15.87 22.02 7.87
N PRO A 108 -16.75 22.08 6.85
CA PRO A 108 -18.20 22.04 7.07
C PRO A 108 -18.67 20.71 7.64
N VAL A 109 -19.66 20.74 8.54
CA VAL A 109 -20.18 19.52 9.21
C VAL A 109 -20.97 18.56 8.30
N TRP A 110 -21.37 19.01 7.10
CA TRP A 110 -22.02 18.17 6.09
C TRP A 110 -21.03 17.38 5.23
N LEU A 111 -19.73 17.74 5.26
CA LEU A 111 -18.73 17.11 4.40
C LEU A 111 -18.36 15.74 4.97
N ALA A 112 -18.68 14.68 4.22
CA ALA A 112 -18.34 13.30 4.57
C ALA A 112 -16.81 13.10 4.67
N PRO A 113 -16.30 12.36 5.68
CA PRO A 113 -14.87 12.06 5.83
C PRO A 113 -14.23 11.49 4.55
N ASN A 114 -14.84 10.48 3.94
CA ASN A 114 -14.33 9.84 2.72
C ASN A 114 -14.16 10.81 1.53
N SER A 115 -14.92 11.91 1.51
CA SER A 115 -14.77 12.97 0.50
C SER A 115 -13.51 13.82 0.75
N ILE A 116 -13.08 13.96 2.00
CA ILE A 116 -11.82 14.62 2.38
C ILE A 116 -10.64 13.75 1.93
N THR A 117 -10.67 12.45 2.25
CA THR A 117 -9.70 11.44 1.79
C THR A 117 -9.55 11.45 0.27
N LEU A 118 -10.67 11.35 -0.46
CA LEU A 118 -10.68 11.31 -1.92
C LEU A 118 -10.18 12.62 -2.55
N PHE A 119 -10.44 13.77 -1.91
CA PHE A 119 -9.91 15.06 -2.34
C PHE A 119 -8.39 15.17 -2.11
N GLY A 120 -7.87 14.57 -1.04
CA GLY A 120 -6.43 14.37 -0.83
C GLY A 120 -5.81 13.56 -1.97
N LEU A 121 -6.36 12.37 -2.25
CA LEU A 121 -5.90 11.52 -3.35
C LEU A 121 -5.98 12.23 -4.72
N ALA A 122 -7.01 13.05 -4.95
CA ALA A 122 -7.15 13.83 -6.19
C ALA A 122 -5.99 14.82 -6.43
N TRP A 123 -5.42 15.43 -5.37
CA TRP A 123 -4.21 16.25 -5.50
C TRP A 123 -2.99 15.45 -5.93
N MET A 124 -2.83 14.23 -5.40
CA MET A 124 -1.75 13.33 -5.79
C MET A 124 -1.91 12.78 -7.21
N ILE A 125 -3.15 12.49 -7.63
CA ILE A 125 -3.48 12.15 -9.03
C ILE A 125 -3.16 13.32 -9.97
N LEU A 126 -3.47 14.57 -9.59
CA LEU A 126 -3.13 15.76 -10.36
C LEU A 126 -1.60 15.91 -10.53
N SER A 127 -0.85 15.85 -9.42
CA SER A 127 0.61 15.91 -9.44
C SER A 127 1.23 14.81 -10.31
N TYR A 128 0.78 13.56 -10.11
CA TYR A 128 1.20 12.41 -10.91
C TYR A 128 0.89 12.58 -12.40
N SER A 129 -0.27 13.14 -12.75
CA SER A 129 -0.66 13.38 -14.15
C SER A 129 0.20 14.44 -14.82
N VAL A 130 0.58 15.49 -14.09
CA VAL A 130 1.53 16.51 -14.59
C VAL A 130 2.92 15.91 -14.77
N ILE A 131 3.42 15.11 -13.82
CA ILE A 131 4.70 14.40 -13.94
C ILE A 131 4.67 13.32 -15.03
N PHE A 132 3.54 12.66 -15.27
CA PHE A 132 3.35 11.74 -16.40
C PHE A 132 3.48 12.48 -17.74
N TRP A 133 2.94 13.69 -17.84
CA TRP A 133 2.99 14.49 -19.07
C TRP A 133 4.41 15.01 -19.39
N TYR A 134 5.11 15.56 -18.39
CA TYR A 134 6.46 16.12 -18.60
C TYR A 134 7.60 15.09 -18.49
N CYS A 135 7.42 14.03 -17.70
CA CYS A 135 8.41 12.99 -17.48
C CYS A 135 7.79 11.58 -17.71
N PRO A 136 7.34 11.24 -18.94
CA PRO A 136 6.67 9.96 -19.20
C PRO A 136 7.55 8.74 -18.86
N GLY A 137 8.85 8.81 -19.17
CA GLY A 137 9.87 7.83 -18.83
C GLY A 137 10.44 7.94 -17.41
N LEU A 138 10.07 8.98 -16.64
CA LEU A 138 10.54 9.35 -15.30
C LEU A 138 11.95 9.96 -15.23
N TYR A 139 12.79 9.78 -16.24
CA TYR A 139 14.20 10.24 -16.21
C TYR A 139 14.44 11.56 -16.95
N GLU A 140 13.42 12.19 -17.54
CA GLU A 140 13.57 13.40 -18.39
C GLU A 140 14.15 14.63 -17.66
N GLY A 141 14.12 14.63 -16.32
CA GLY A 141 14.79 15.63 -15.50
C GLY A 141 16.29 15.41 -15.30
N ASN A 142 16.82 14.23 -15.63
CA ASN A 142 18.23 13.88 -15.46
C ASN A 142 19.03 14.15 -16.76
N THR A 143 19.86 15.19 -16.74
CA THR A 143 20.66 15.61 -17.89
C THR A 143 21.87 14.72 -18.18
N ASN A 144 22.23 13.80 -17.29
CA ASN A 144 23.30 12.83 -17.52
C ASN A 144 22.85 11.66 -18.42
N VAL A 145 21.54 11.46 -18.57
CA VAL A 145 20.99 10.42 -19.44
C VAL A 145 20.97 10.91 -20.88
N HIS A 146 21.57 10.13 -21.78
CA HIS A 146 21.55 10.39 -23.23
C HIS A 146 20.97 9.16 -23.94
N THR A 147 19.72 9.29 -24.43
CA THR A 147 19.04 8.25 -25.20
C THR A 147 18.92 8.66 -26.67
N ASP A 148 19.41 7.80 -27.58
CA ASP A 148 19.50 8.07 -29.04
C ASP A 148 18.13 8.17 -29.77
N GLY A 149 17.02 8.23 -29.04
CA GLY A 149 15.65 8.33 -29.56
C GLY A 149 14.87 9.58 -29.12
N ALA A 150 15.40 10.37 -28.17
CA ALA A 150 14.76 11.62 -27.73
C ALA A 150 15.02 12.73 -28.78
N SER A 151 14.16 12.76 -29.81
CA SER A 151 14.31 13.60 -31.00
C SER A 151 14.72 15.05 -30.71
N ASN A 152 15.79 15.49 -31.38
CA ASN A 152 16.20 16.88 -31.49
C ASN A 152 15.00 17.79 -31.83
N ASN A 153 14.52 18.57 -30.86
CA ASN A 153 13.92 19.86 -31.14
C ASN A 153 14.99 20.92 -30.88
N ASN A 154 15.42 21.58 -31.95
CA ASN A 154 16.53 22.53 -31.98
C ASN A 154 16.22 23.82 -31.19
N ASN A 155 16.33 23.75 -29.87
CA ASN A 155 16.44 24.90 -28.96
C ASN A 155 17.48 24.56 -27.89
N ASN A 156 18.33 25.53 -27.52
CA ASN A 156 19.50 25.32 -26.66
C ASN A 156 19.17 25.13 -25.15
N ASN A 157 17.98 24.60 -24.82
CA ASN A 157 17.56 24.28 -23.46
C ASN A 157 17.49 22.75 -23.29
N ARG A 158 18.53 22.15 -22.71
CA ARG A 158 18.61 20.70 -22.42
C ARG A 158 17.76 20.24 -21.22
N SER A 159 16.74 20.99 -20.84
CA SER A 159 15.81 20.67 -19.75
C SER A 159 14.38 21.05 -20.17
N GLY A 160 13.66 20.10 -20.78
CA GLY A 160 12.27 20.29 -21.20
C GLY A 160 11.24 20.19 -20.06
N VAL A 161 11.70 19.82 -18.86
CA VAL A 161 10.90 19.60 -17.65
C VAL A 161 10.83 20.90 -16.83
N PRO A 162 9.65 21.51 -16.64
CA PRO A 162 9.52 22.72 -15.83
C PRO A 162 9.67 22.43 -14.33
N GLU A 163 10.55 23.16 -13.64
CA GLU A 163 10.83 22.95 -12.21
C GLU A 163 9.59 23.04 -11.30
N TRP A 164 8.60 23.86 -11.69
CA TRP A 164 7.37 24.06 -10.91
C TRP A 164 6.56 22.77 -10.70
N ILE A 165 6.75 21.72 -11.51
CA ILE A 165 6.05 20.44 -11.31
C ILE A 165 6.49 19.75 -10.00
N PHE A 166 7.74 19.96 -9.57
CA PHE A 166 8.24 19.43 -8.30
C PHE A 166 7.71 20.23 -7.11
N LEU A 167 7.51 21.55 -7.27
CA LEU A 167 6.78 22.37 -6.29
C LEU A 167 5.31 21.94 -6.18
N LEU A 168 4.64 21.67 -7.32
CA LEU A 168 3.28 21.09 -7.32
C LEU A 168 3.28 19.75 -6.55
N ASN A 169 4.27 18.88 -6.74
CA ASN A 169 4.33 17.62 -6.01
C ASN A 169 4.53 17.81 -4.50
N CYS A 170 5.38 18.76 -4.08
CA CYS A 170 5.53 19.12 -2.67
C CYS A 170 4.18 19.58 -2.08
N ILE A 171 3.49 20.51 -2.75
CA ILE A 171 2.18 21.03 -2.32
C ILE A 171 1.14 19.90 -2.27
N ALA A 172 1.08 19.06 -3.31
CA ALA A 172 0.14 17.93 -3.38
C ALA A 172 0.37 16.93 -2.25
N MET A 173 1.63 16.60 -1.93
CA MET A 173 1.98 15.66 -0.86
C MET A 173 1.61 16.20 0.52
N LEU A 174 1.93 17.46 0.81
CA LEU A 174 1.55 18.11 2.08
C LEU A 174 0.03 18.29 2.20
N THR A 175 -0.65 18.56 1.08
CA THR A 175 -2.11 18.65 1.03
C THR A 175 -2.75 17.28 1.28
N TYR A 176 -2.24 16.22 0.66
CA TYR A 176 -2.64 14.83 0.91
C TYR A 176 -2.49 14.50 2.40
N GLN A 177 -1.28 14.62 2.95
CA GLN A 177 -1.00 14.31 4.36
C GLN A 177 -1.88 15.09 5.32
N THR A 178 -2.18 16.36 5.02
CA THR A 178 -3.06 17.18 5.87
C THR A 178 -4.51 16.68 5.83
N LEU A 179 -5.03 16.36 4.64
CA LEU A 179 -6.43 15.93 4.44
C LEU A 179 -6.70 14.51 4.98
N ASP A 180 -5.75 13.60 4.77
CA ASP A 180 -5.62 12.29 5.44
C ASP A 180 -5.77 12.44 6.96
N ASN A 181 -4.92 13.27 7.59
CA ASN A 181 -4.99 13.54 9.03
C ASN A 181 -6.30 14.21 9.50
N MET A 182 -7.11 14.76 8.59
CA MET A 182 -8.38 15.41 8.90
C MET A 182 -9.59 14.44 8.88
N ASP A 183 -9.57 13.36 8.10
CA ASP A 183 -10.81 12.61 7.83
C ASP A 183 -11.38 11.90 9.07
N GLY A 184 -10.56 11.18 9.84
CA GLY A 184 -10.96 10.53 11.07
C GLY A 184 -11.29 11.52 12.19
N LYS A 185 -10.74 12.74 12.13
CA LYS A 185 -11.11 13.85 13.03
C LYS A 185 -12.50 14.38 12.68
N GLN A 186 -12.77 14.60 11.40
CA GLN A 186 -14.11 14.93 10.91
C GLN A 186 -15.11 13.83 11.30
N ALA A 187 -14.79 12.55 11.07
CA ALA A 187 -15.64 11.41 11.39
C ALA A 187 -16.01 11.34 12.88
N ARG A 188 -15.06 11.63 13.77
CA ARG A 188 -15.31 11.76 15.23
C ARG A 188 -16.15 12.99 15.57
N LYS A 189 -15.94 14.12 14.90
CA LYS A 189 -16.72 15.37 15.08
C LYS A 189 -18.18 15.22 14.63
N THR A 190 -18.43 14.50 13.54
CA THR A 190 -19.77 14.31 12.95
C THR A 190 -20.49 13.06 13.48
N GLY A 191 -19.80 12.16 14.20
CA GLY A 191 -20.36 10.88 14.62
C GLY A 191 -20.49 9.84 13.48
N SER A 192 -19.78 10.05 12.38
CA SER A 192 -19.83 9.20 11.16
C SER A 192 -18.62 8.27 11.00
N SER A 193 -17.93 7.94 12.09
CA SER A 193 -16.88 6.92 12.12
C SER A 193 -17.44 5.55 11.73
N SER A 194 -16.79 4.86 10.79
CA SER A 194 -17.24 3.55 10.31
C SER A 194 -16.05 2.67 9.85
N PRO A 195 -16.22 1.34 9.80
CA PRO A 195 -15.23 0.43 9.20
C PRO A 195 -14.99 0.74 7.71
N LEU A 196 -16.02 1.21 7.00
CA LEU A 196 -15.90 1.68 5.62
C LEU A 196 -14.91 2.84 5.50
N GLY A 197 -14.98 3.82 6.41
CA GLY A 197 -14.09 4.97 6.41
C GLY A 197 -12.62 4.55 6.52
N LEU A 198 -12.30 3.65 7.47
CA LEU A 198 -10.96 3.09 7.62
C LEU A 198 -10.48 2.35 6.35
N LEU A 199 -11.33 1.51 5.76
CA LEU A 199 -10.98 0.77 4.54
C LEU A 199 -10.79 1.69 3.33
N PHE A 200 -11.57 2.78 3.27
CA PHE A 200 -11.50 3.77 2.20
C PHE A 200 -10.24 4.63 2.31
N ASP A 201 -9.92 5.09 3.51
CA ASP A 201 -8.73 5.84 3.88
C ASP A 201 -7.44 5.07 3.54
N HIS A 202 -7.18 3.97 4.24
CA HIS A 202 -6.03 3.11 3.96
C HIS A 202 -6.01 2.56 2.52
N GLY A 203 -7.17 2.44 1.86
CA GLY A 203 -7.28 2.08 0.45
C GLY A 203 -6.79 3.18 -0.49
N CYS A 204 -7.08 4.45 -0.19
CA CYS A 204 -6.51 5.60 -0.89
C CYS A 204 -5.00 5.68 -0.67
N ASP A 205 -4.54 5.40 0.54
CA ASP A 205 -3.12 5.35 0.91
C ASP A 205 -2.34 4.28 0.14
N ALA A 206 -2.91 3.09 0.03
CA ALA A 206 -2.34 2.01 -0.78
C ALA A 206 -2.21 2.40 -2.26
N ILE A 207 -3.15 3.18 -2.81
CA ILE A 207 -3.07 3.74 -4.17
C ILE A 207 -2.04 4.88 -4.24
N ASN A 208 -2.01 5.78 -3.26
CA ASN A 208 -1.11 6.94 -3.21
C ASN A 208 0.37 6.52 -3.21
N SER A 209 0.68 5.37 -2.61
CA SER A 209 2.05 4.80 -2.57
C SER A 209 2.78 4.85 -3.91
N ILE A 210 2.12 4.52 -5.04
CA ILE A 210 2.75 4.55 -6.37
C ILE A 210 2.80 5.95 -6.98
N LEU A 211 1.82 6.80 -6.67
CA LEU A 211 1.76 8.18 -7.16
C LEU A 211 2.91 8.99 -6.56
N GLY A 212 3.10 8.89 -5.24
CA GLY A 212 4.24 9.46 -4.54
C GLY A 212 5.57 8.92 -5.05
N SER A 213 5.72 7.59 -5.10
CA SER A 213 6.98 6.94 -5.54
C SER A 213 7.40 7.35 -6.95
N ALA A 214 6.47 7.41 -7.90
CA ALA A 214 6.76 7.89 -9.26
C ALA A 214 7.26 9.33 -9.28
N ASN A 215 6.61 10.19 -8.50
CA ASN A 215 6.97 11.60 -8.46
C ASN A 215 8.34 11.81 -7.77
N TRP A 216 8.71 10.95 -6.81
CA TRP A 216 10.04 10.95 -6.19
C TRP A 216 11.14 10.43 -7.12
N ILE A 217 10.88 9.37 -7.90
CA ILE A 217 11.82 8.90 -8.94
C ILE A 217 12.14 10.04 -9.91
N ALA A 218 11.11 10.75 -10.40
CA ALA A 218 11.28 11.90 -11.30
C ALA A 218 11.96 13.09 -10.62
N ALA A 219 11.61 13.42 -9.37
CA ALA A 219 12.23 14.51 -8.62
C ALA A 219 13.71 14.26 -8.34
N MET A 220 14.11 13.01 -8.05
CA MET A 220 15.49 12.62 -7.78
C MET A 220 16.31 12.34 -9.06
N GLY A 221 15.67 12.37 -10.24
CA GLY A 221 16.34 12.08 -11.51
C GLY A 221 16.85 10.65 -11.62
N LEU A 222 16.23 9.71 -10.92
CA LEU A 222 16.61 8.30 -10.96
C LEU A 222 16.43 7.77 -12.39
N PHE A 223 17.48 7.16 -12.95
CA PHE A 223 17.39 6.48 -14.24
C PHE A 223 16.82 5.07 -14.02
N PRO A 224 15.61 4.73 -14.50
CA PRO A 224 14.98 3.46 -14.20
C PRO A 224 15.49 2.33 -15.13
N SER A 225 16.80 2.28 -15.36
CA SER A 225 17.47 1.32 -16.24
C SER A 225 18.99 1.29 -16.01
N ASN A 226 19.67 0.28 -16.56
CA ASN A 226 21.14 0.12 -16.47
C ASN A 226 21.84 0.18 -17.86
N ILE A 227 21.16 0.70 -18.90
CA ILE A 227 21.68 0.78 -20.27
C ILE A 227 23.04 1.49 -20.31
N ASN A 228 23.94 0.96 -21.15
CA ASN A 228 25.36 1.28 -21.32
C ASN A 228 26.32 0.74 -20.24
N GLY A 229 25.82 0.14 -19.14
CA GLY A 229 26.68 -0.47 -18.11
C GLY A 229 27.52 0.52 -17.28
N GLU A 230 27.50 1.80 -17.64
CA GLU A 230 27.90 2.90 -16.79
C GLU A 230 26.81 3.12 -15.74
N TYR A 231 27.00 2.60 -14.53
CA TYR A 231 26.29 3.09 -13.35
C TYR A 231 26.44 4.62 -13.35
N SER A 232 25.33 5.36 -13.46
CA SER A 232 25.38 6.81 -13.68
C SER A 232 26.18 7.50 -12.56
N GLY A 233 27.40 7.96 -12.91
CA GLY A 233 28.33 8.58 -11.96
C GLY A 233 29.22 7.64 -11.14
N GLY A 234 29.32 6.34 -11.45
CA GLY A 234 30.23 5.41 -10.74
C GLY A 234 29.87 5.16 -9.27
N SER A 235 28.57 5.26 -8.96
CA SER A 235 28.04 5.12 -7.60
C SER A 235 28.24 3.72 -7.04
N ILE A 236 28.94 3.63 -5.90
CA ILE A 236 29.14 2.37 -5.17
C ILE A 236 27.83 1.80 -4.61
N VAL A 237 26.82 2.65 -4.39
CA VAL A 237 25.50 2.23 -3.90
C VAL A 237 24.67 1.65 -5.03
N SER A 238 24.70 2.28 -6.21
CA SER A 238 24.11 1.72 -7.43
C SER A 238 24.74 0.35 -7.73
N GLU A 239 26.07 0.25 -7.74
CA GLU A 239 26.81 -1.02 -7.90
C GLU A 239 26.36 -2.08 -6.89
N PHE A 240 26.25 -1.73 -5.60
CA PHE A 240 25.87 -2.68 -4.54
C PHE A 240 24.45 -3.25 -4.70
N PHE A 241 23.49 -2.43 -5.16
CA PHE A 241 22.10 -2.86 -5.37
C PHE A 241 21.82 -3.42 -6.78
N GLY A 242 22.81 -3.50 -7.67
CA GLY A 242 22.61 -3.98 -9.04
C GLY A 242 22.03 -2.94 -10.02
N GLY A 243 22.25 -1.66 -9.74
CA GLY A 243 21.99 -0.54 -10.65
C GLY A 243 20.82 0.38 -10.25
N ASP A 244 20.70 1.50 -10.97
CA ASP A 244 19.71 2.55 -10.68
C ASP A 244 18.27 2.06 -10.94
N ALA A 245 18.08 1.08 -11.84
CA ALA A 245 16.81 0.38 -12.00
C ALA A 245 16.32 -0.25 -10.68
N THR A 246 17.23 -0.87 -9.92
CA THR A 246 16.92 -1.44 -8.61
C THR A 246 16.69 -0.36 -7.56
N LEU A 247 17.45 0.75 -7.57
CA LEU A 247 17.22 1.87 -6.66
C LEU A 247 15.83 2.51 -6.89
N ALA A 248 15.41 2.68 -8.15
CA ALA A 248 14.07 3.14 -8.50
C ALA A 248 12.98 2.15 -8.05
N ALA A 249 13.23 0.84 -8.22
CA ALA A 249 12.34 -0.21 -7.71
C ALA A 249 12.22 -0.18 -6.18
N LEU A 250 13.32 0.06 -5.45
CA LEU A 250 13.33 0.17 -3.99
C LEU A 250 12.54 1.39 -3.50
N LEU A 251 12.57 2.54 -4.19
CA LEU A 251 11.68 3.66 -3.85
C LEU A 251 10.19 3.32 -3.95
N ILE A 252 9.80 2.38 -4.82
CA ILE A 252 8.42 1.90 -4.93
C ILE A 252 8.12 0.84 -3.86
N LEU A 253 9.01 -0.14 -3.71
CA LEU A 253 8.79 -1.32 -2.89
C LEU A 253 8.93 -1.00 -1.39
N CYS A 254 9.82 -0.11 -0.98
CA CYS A 254 10.03 0.18 0.44
C CYS A 254 8.77 0.75 1.14
N PRO A 255 8.07 1.78 0.61
CA PRO A 255 6.80 2.24 1.18
C PRO A 255 5.73 1.14 1.20
N MET A 256 5.62 0.34 0.13
CA MET A 256 4.64 -0.76 0.06
C MET A 256 4.91 -1.85 1.11
N ILE A 257 6.18 -2.21 1.34
CA ILE A 257 6.56 -3.19 2.36
C ILE A 257 6.29 -2.65 3.77
N ALA A 258 6.64 -1.40 4.06
CA ALA A 258 6.37 -0.79 5.37
C ALA A 258 4.87 -0.74 5.66
N PHE A 259 4.07 -0.33 4.66
CA PHE A 259 2.61 -0.32 4.75
C PHE A 259 2.05 -1.72 4.98
N TYR A 260 2.41 -2.70 4.13
CA TYR A 260 1.93 -4.08 4.25
C TYR A 260 2.27 -4.70 5.60
N ILE A 261 3.51 -4.49 6.09
CA ILE A 261 3.95 -5.06 7.37
C ILE A 261 3.26 -4.38 8.56
N SER A 262 2.94 -3.09 8.49
CA SER A 262 2.09 -2.42 9.50
C SER A 262 0.65 -2.90 9.47
N THR A 263 0.06 -3.12 8.29
CA THR A 263 -1.27 -3.74 8.14
C THR A 263 -1.28 -5.19 8.64
N TRP A 264 -0.21 -5.94 8.38
CA TRP A 264 -0.03 -7.34 8.81
C TRP A 264 0.17 -7.47 10.32
N GLU A 265 0.87 -6.51 10.94
CA GLU A 265 0.90 -6.40 12.40
C GLU A 265 -0.51 -6.18 12.95
N GLN A 266 -1.25 -5.18 12.46
CA GLN A 266 -2.64 -4.90 12.87
C GLN A 266 -3.55 -6.12 12.73
N TYR A 267 -3.41 -6.90 11.65
CA TYR A 267 -4.19 -8.13 11.43
C TYR A 267 -4.06 -9.14 12.59
N TYR A 268 -2.89 -9.22 13.23
CA TYR A 268 -2.66 -10.10 14.39
C TYR A 268 -2.87 -9.41 15.75
N THR A 269 -2.44 -8.16 15.89
CA THR A 269 -2.46 -7.43 17.17
C THR A 269 -3.82 -6.83 17.52
N GLY A 270 -4.63 -6.50 16.50
CA GLY A 270 -5.84 -5.70 16.65
C GLY A 270 -5.60 -4.19 16.77
N GLU A 271 -4.35 -3.72 16.76
CA GLU A 271 -3.98 -2.30 16.91
C GLU A 271 -2.97 -1.90 15.83
N LEU A 272 -3.23 -0.82 15.08
CA LEU A 272 -2.25 -0.22 14.17
C LEU A 272 -1.23 0.58 14.99
N ILE A 273 -0.01 0.05 15.13
CA ILE A 273 1.06 0.68 15.93
C ILE A 273 2.06 1.36 14.97
N LEU A 274 2.02 2.69 14.90
CA LEU A 274 2.99 3.45 14.11
C LEU A 274 4.19 3.87 14.98
N PRO A 275 5.43 3.56 14.59
CA PRO A 275 6.64 3.91 15.34
C PRO A 275 6.89 5.43 15.39
N PRO A 276 7.81 5.92 16.25
CA PRO A 276 8.12 7.35 16.38
C PRO A 276 8.68 8.03 15.11
N PHE A 277 9.16 7.23 14.16
CA PHE A 277 9.47 7.61 12.79
C PHE A 277 8.75 6.61 11.89
N ASN A 278 7.79 7.06 11.08
CA ASN A 278 6.94 6.18 10.27
C ASN A 278 6.63 6.77 8.88
N GLY A 279 6.10 5.94 7.99
CA GLY A 279 5.74 6.32 6.62
C GLY A 279 4.70 7.46 6.53
N PRO A 280 3.51 7.30 7.13
CA PRO A 280 2.44 8.32 7.05
C PRO A 280 2.83 9.71 7.59
N SER A 281 3.63 9.77 8.66
CA SER A 281 4.08 11.04 9.26
C SER A 281 5.40 11.54 8.65
N GLU A 282 6.53 10.92 8.97
CA GLU A 282 7.84 11.40 8.53
C GLU A 282 8.14 11.09 7.06
N GLY A 283 7.66 9.95 6.55
CA GLY A 283 7.89 9.52 5.16
C GLY A 283 7.25 10.43 4.12
N LEU A 284 5.99 10.84 4.31
CA LEU A 284 5.33 11.79 3.40
C LEU A 284 5.96 13.19 3.47
N LEU A 285 6.37 13.66 4.66
CA LEU A 285 7.09 14.94 4.81
C LEU A 285 8.47 14.88 4.13
N LEU A 286 9.20 13.76 4.28
CA LEU A 286 10.45 13.53 3.54
C LEU A 286 10.19 13.59 2.04
N GLY A 287 9.18 12.87 1.54
CA GLY A 287 8.78 12.88 0.12
C GLY A 287 8.41 14.26 -0.44
N ALA A 288 7.72 15.08 0.35
CA ALA A 288 7.46 16.48 0.01
C ALA A 288 8.78 17.28 -0.06
N SER A 289 9.67 17.07 0.92
CA SER A 289 10.98 17.73 1.00
C SER A 289 11.90 17.36 -0.17
N LEU A 290 11.91 16.10 -0.63
CA LEU A 290 12.64 15.67 -1.82
C LEU A 290 12.23 16.51 -3.04
N SER A 291 10.93 16.72 -3.21
CA SER A 291 10.35 17.48 -4.32
C SER A 291 10.60 18.98 -4.20
N LEU A 292 10.58 19.52 -2.98
CA LEU A 292 10.93 20.91 -2.70
C LEU A 292 12.40 21.22 -3.02
N ILE A 293 13.31 20.29 -2.70
CA ILE A 293 14.73 20.40 -3.03
C ILE A 293 14.93 20.38 -4.55
N SER A 294 14.27 19.46 -5.27
CA SER A 294 14.35 19.41 -6.75
C SER A 294 13.80 20.66 -7.43
N TRP A 295 12.84 21.36 -6.80
CA TRP A 295 12.39 22.66 -7.27
C TRP A 295 13.40 23.79 -6.97
N GLY A 296 14.03 23.79 -5.79
CA GLY A 296 14.92 24.88 -5.35
C GLY A 296 16.36 24.79 -5.87
N TRP A 297 16.89 23.58 -6.08
CA TRP A 297 18.26 23.30 -6.51
C TRP A 297 18.34 22.53 -7.84
N GLY A 298 17.20 22.21 -8.44
CA GLY A 298 17.11 21.38 -9.64
C GLY A 298 17.26 19.88 -9.36
N VAL A 299 16.84 19.06 -10.32
CA VAL A 299 16.92 17.58 -10.23
C VAL A 299 18.36 17.08 -10.10
N MET A 300 19.31 17.75 -10.76
CA MET A 300 20.71 17.30 -10.80
C MET A 300 21.43 17.37 -9.45
N PHE A 301 20.95 18.17 -8.50
CA PHE A 301 21.41 18.16 -7.12
C PHE A 301 21.46 16.74 -6.52
N TRP A 302 20.51 15.89 -6.89
CA TRP A 302 20.45 14.52 -6.39
C TRP A 302 21.55 13.60 -6.95
N GLN A 303 22.06 13.92 -8.14
CA GLN A 303 23.13 13.17 -8.82
C GLN A 303 24.54 13.62 -8.42
N GLU A 304 24.66 14.77 -7.74
CA GLU A 304 25.92 15.27 -7.18
C GLU A 304 26.36 14.44 -5.94
N THR A 305 27.66 14.46 -5.63
CA THR A 305 28.28 13.76 -4.49
C THR A 305 28.61 14.69 -3.31
N GLY A 306 28.31 15.99 -3.44
CA GLY A 306 28.86 17.06 -2.59
C GLY A 306 28.57 16.94 -1.08
N ILE A 307 27.45 16.33 -0.67
CA ILE A 307 27.15 16.12 0.76
C ILE A 307 28.14 15.14 1.39
N VAL A 308 28.44 14.04 0.70
CA VAL A 308 29.39 13.02 1.18
C VAL A 308 30.81 13.52 1.05
N ASP A 309 31.17 14.12 -0.08
CA ASP A 309 32.53 14.59 -0.34
C ASP A 309 32.97 15.68 0.66
N GLY A 310 32.10 16.65 0.94
CA GLY A 310 32.37 17.65 1.98
C GLY A 310 32.52 17.03 3.37
N SER A 311 31.73 16.00 3.69
CA SER A 311 31.85 15.25 4.95
C SER A 311 33.16 14.46 5.03
N VAL A 312 33.60 13.88 3.91
CA VAL A 312 34.87 13.17 3.78
C VAL A 312 36.06 14.12 3.92
N GLU A 313 36.01 15.31 3.32
CA GLU A 313 37.07 16.32 3.45
C GLU A 313 37.21 16.82 4.90
N LEU A 314 36.10 17.08 5.58
CA LEU A 314 36.10 17.42 7.02
C LEU A 314 36.72 16.30 7.87
N LEU A 315 36.43 15.03 7.57
CA LEU A 315 37.03 13.89 8.27
C LEU A 315 38.53 13.73 7.95
N LYS A 316 38.95 13.89 6.69
CA LYS A 316 40.37 13.88 6.28
C LYS A 316 41.16 14.96 7.03
N ASN A 317 40.58 16.14 7.23
CA ASN A 317 41.20 17.27 7.92
C ASN A 317 41.14 17.21 9.47
N SER A 318 40.36 16.31 10.07
CA SER A 318 40.15 16.24 11.53
C SER A 318 41.20 15.43 12.30
N GLY A 319 42.18 14.84 11.62
CA GLY A 319 43.16 13.93 12.22
C GLY A 319 42.69 12.48 12.40
N LEU A 320 41.38 12.21 12.30
CA LEU A 320 40.86 10.83 12.17
C LEU A 320 41.01 10.28 10.73
N GLY A 321 41.41 11.12 9.77
CA GLY A 321 41.50 10.77 8.36
C GLY A 321 42.44 9.61 8.02
N GLU A 322 43.56 9.43 8.73
CA GLU A 322 44.53 8.38 8.40
C GLU A 322 44.01 6.96 8.68
N SER A 323 43.35 6.74 9.82
CA SER A 323 42.82 5.42 10.18
C SER A 323 41.63 5.01 9.31
N MET A 324 40.88 5.98 8.78
CA MET A 324 39.73 5.75 7.92
C MET A 324 40.05 5.88 6.42
N LYS A 325 41.30 6.21 6.04
CA LYS A 325 41.70 6.52 4.66
C LYS A 325 41.18 5.53 3.60
N PRO A 326 41.25 4.19 3.77
CA PRO A 326 40.75 3.25 2.76
C PRO A 326 39.25 3.35 2.53
N VAL A 327 38.47 3.67 3.56
CA VAL A 327 37.00 3.85 3.47
C VAL A 327 36.69 5.22 2.88
N LEU A 328 37.38 6.26 3.34
CA LEU A 328 37.19 7.63 2.85
C LEU A 328 37.54 7.77 1.36
N ASP A 329 38.56 7.09 0.86
CA ASP A 329 38.91 7.06 -0.57
C ASP A 329 37.99 6.14 -1.40
N MET A 330 37.29 5.18 -0.76
CA MET A 330 36.30 4.32 -1.44
C MET A 330 34.99 5.05 -1.73
N VAL A 331 34.57 5.97 -0.85
CA VAL A 331 33.27 6.69 -0.96
C VAL A 331 33.38 8.05 -1.63
N TYR A 332 34.56 8.69 -1.61
CA TYR A 332 34.77 10.02 -2.20
C TYR A 332 34.52 10.01 -3.71
N GLY A 333 33.64 10.89 -4.19
CA GLY A 333 33.18 10.97 -5.57
C GLY A 333 32.32 9.78 -6.02
N ARG A 334 31.87 8.91 -5.10
CA ARG A 334 31.16 7.65 -5.42
C ARG A 334 29.85 7.42 -4.65
N VAL A 335 29.40 8.38 -3.86
CA VAL A 335 28.09 8.32 -3.18
C VAL A 335 27.33 9.60 -3.49
N ARG A 336 26.25 9.49 -4.27
CA ARG A 336 25.41 10.62 -4.67
C ARG A 336 24.49 11.03 -3.52
N ASN A 337 23.98 12.26 -3.58
CA ASN A 337 23.03 12.79 -2.61
C ASN A 337 21.75 11.93 -2.56
N MET A 338 21.28 11.37 -3.69
CA MET A 338 20.18 10.39 -3.71
C MET A 338 20.50 9.06 -3.02
N ASP A 339 21.75 8.61 -3.09
CA ASP A 339 22.14 7.29 -2.58
C ASP A 339 22.02 7.24 -1.05
N LEU A 340 22.31 8.36 -0.38
CA LEU A 340 22.06 8.54 1.06
C LEU A 340 20.58 8.37 1.43
N ILE A 341 19.67 8.94 0.63
CA ILE A 341 18.23 8.82 0.85
C ILE A 341 17.81 7.37 0.72
N VAL A 342 18.15 6.71 -0.39
CA VAL A 342 17.76 5.31 -0.63
C VAL A 342 18.35 4.38 0.43
N LEU A 343 19.62 4.55 0.81
CA LEU A 343 20.23 3.80 1.91
C LEU A 343 19.50 4.02 3.24
N SER A 344 19.17 5.26 3.58
CA SER A 344 18.45 5.57 4.83
C SER A 344 17.07 4.93 4.87
N THR A 345 16.34 4.95 3.75
CA THR A 345 15.02 4.31 3.60
C THR A 345 15.11 2.79 3.71
N VAL A 346 16.09 2.15 3.07
CA VAL A 346 16.30 0.69 3.15
C VAL A 346 16.69 0.25 4.57
N LEU A 347 17.55 1.02 5.26
CA LEU A 347 17.94 0.73 6.64
C LEU A 347 16.77 0.93 7.62
N ALA A 348 15.99 2.01 7.47
CA ALA A 348 14.79 2.25 8.26
C ALA A 348 13.75 1.15 8.07
N LEU A 349 13.50 0.74 6.81
CA LEU A 349 12.62 -0.37 6.48
C LEU A 349 13.11 -1.68 7.12
N PHE A 350 14.40 -2.02 6.97
CA PHE A 350 14.95 -3.23 7.55
C PHE A 350 14.76 -3.28 9.07
N GLN A 351 14.98 -2.15 9.76
CA GLN A 351 14.72 -2.02 11.19
C GLN A 351 13.22 -2.22 11.51
N GLU A 352 12.31 -1.51 10.84
CA GLU A 352 10.87 -1.59 11.10
C GLU A 352 10.33 -3.01 10.87
N VAL A 353 10.65 -3.60 9.71
CA VAL A 353 10.23 -4.97 9.35
C VAL A 353 10.79 -5.98 10.36
N THR A 354 12.07 -5.88 10.73
CA THR A 354 12.68 -6.80 11.70
C THR A 354 11.99 -6.71 13.06
N LEU A 355 11.70 -5.50 13.56
CA LEU A 355 11.06 -5.30 14.86
C LEU A 355 9.62 -5.82 14.86
N LYS A 356 8.80 -5.47 13.86
CA LYS A 356 7.40 -5.91 13.76
C LYS A 356 7.29 -7.42 13.54
N VAL A 357 8.11 -8.01 12.68
CA VAL A 357 8.14 -9.48 12.45
C VAL A 357 8.57 -10.23 13.72
N LEU A 358 9.61 -9.78 14.43
CA LEU A 358 10.02 -10.41 15.68
C LEU A 358 8.96 -10.28 16.79
N PHE A 359 8.25 -9.15 16.85
CA PHE A 359 7.16 -8.93 17.79
C PHE A 359 5.99 -9.91 17.53
N VAL A 360 5.49 -9.96 16.30
CA VAL A 360 4.37 -10.83 15.92
C VAL A 360 4.74 -12.33 16.03
N ILE A 361 5.94 -12.74 15.60
CA ILE A 361 6.37 -14.15 15.77
C ILE A 361 6.43 -14.55 17.25
N ARG A 362 6.87 -13.66 18.15
CA ARG A 362 6.92 -13.93 19.59
C ARG A 362 5.53 -14.02 20.24
N GLY A 363 4.58 -13.21 19.79
CA GLY A 363 3.20 -13.22 20.31
C GLY A 363 2.31 -14.33 19.74
N TYR A 364 2.44 -14.62 18.44
CA TYR A 364 1.47 -15.40 17.66
C TYR A 364 2.08 -16.61 16.95
N GLY A 365 3.39 -16.82 17.06
CA GLY A 365 4.11 -17.96 16.48
C GLY A 365 4.56 -17.74 15.03
N ILE A 366 5.47 -18.62 14.58
CA ILE A 366 6.13 -18.53 13.26
C ILE A 366 5.18 -18.79 12.08
N SER A 367 4.04 -19.43 12.31
CA SER A 367 3.02 -19.69 11.28
C SER A 367 2.39 -18.42 10.70
N THR A 368 2.50 -17.29 11.40
CA THR A 368 2.09 -15.96 10.93
C THR A 368 2.84 -15.50 9.68
N LEU A 369 4.07 -15.95 9.46
CA LEU A 369 4.84 -15.64 8.24
C LEU A 369 4.14 -16.12 6.95
N ARG A 370 3.24 -17.10 7.03
CA ARG A 370 2.44 -17.59 5.90
C ARG A 370 1.60 -16.47 5.26
N THR A 371 1.11 -15.49 6.03
CA THR A 371 0.29 -14.39 5.49
C THR A 371 1.13 -13.27 4.88
N ILE A 372 2.44 -13.19 5.16
CA ILE A 372 3.39 -12.31 4.43
C ILE A 372 3.64 -12.83 3.00
N LEU A 373 3.50 -14.14 2.77
CA LEU A 373 3.94 -14.80 1.54
C LEU A 373 3.48 -14.12 0.23
N PRO A 374 2.21 -13.73 0.02
CA PRO A 374 1.79 -13.05 -1.20
C PRO A 374 2.55 -11.74 -1.49
N HIS A 375 2.87 -10.98 -0.45
CA HIS A 375 3.58 -9.71 -0.58
C HIS A 375 5.08 -9.94 -0.78
N ALA A 376 5.69 -10.89 -0.06
CA ALA A 376 7.07 -11.30 -0.31
C ALA A 376 7.24 -11.81 -1.77
N MET A 377 6.25 -12.54 -2.30
CA MET A 377 6.25 -12.98 -3.70
C MET A 377 6.12 -11.81 -4.68
N LEU A 378 5.34 -10.77 -4.38
CA LEU A 378 5.27 -9.55 -5.18
C LEU A 378 6.64 -8.85 -5.26
N VAL A 379 7.29 -8.64 -4.11
CA VAL A 379 8.61 -8.03 -4.00
C VAL A 379 9.66 -8.84 -4.77
N ILE A 380 9.77 -10.14 -4.49
CA ILE A 380 10.75 -11.02 -5.13
C ILE A 380 10.52 -11.11 -6.64
N SER A 381 9.27 -11.30 -7.09
CA SER A 381 8.96 -11.40 -8.52
C SER A 381 9.27 -10.10 -9.27
N THR A 382 9.04 -8.94 -8.63
CA THR A 382 9.37 -7.63 -9.21
C THR A 382 10.88 -7.45 -9.34
N LEU A 383 11.65 -7.79 -8.31
CA LEU A 383 13.11 -7.70 -8.35
C LEU A 383 13.72 -8.67 -9.37
N VAL A 384 13.22 -9.92 -9.45
CA VAL A 384 13.67 -10.90 -10.47
C VAL A 384 13.40 -10.38 -11.88
N LEU A 385 12.22 -9.81 -12.14
CA LEU A 385 11.89 -9.25 -13.46
C LEU A 385 12.82 -8.10 -13.85
N ILE A 386 13.09 -7.17 -12.92
CA ILE A 386 13.95 -5.99 -13.17
C ILE A 386 15.43 -6.37 -13.30
N ASN A 387 15.90 -7.40 -12.59
CA ASN A 387 17.27 -7.90 -12.74
C ASN A 387 17.47 -8.74 -14.03
N TYR A 388 16.39 -9.31 -14.59
CA TYR A 388 16.44 -10.05 -15.85
C TYR A 388 16.32 -9.14 -17.08
N ASP A 389 15.41 -8.18 -17.04
CA ASP A 389 15.21 -7.16 -18.09
C ASP A 389 15.30 -5.77 -17.47
N ASP A 390 16.54 -5.27 -17.37
CA ASP A 390 16.89 -3.94 -16.87
C ASP A 390 16.30 -2.80 -17.71
N THR A 391 15.80 -3.11 -18.91
CA THR A 391 15.11 -2.16 -19.78
C THR A 391 13.59 -2.17 -19.59
N VAL A 392 12.99 -3.11 -18.85
CA VAL A 392 11.53 -3.19 -18.66
C VAL A 392 10.97 -1.92 -18.02
N MET A 393 11.72 -1.37 -17.06
CA MET A 393 11.41 -0.12 -16.37
C MET A 393 11.73 1.13 -17.20
N LEU A 394 12.39 0.98 -18.36
CA LEU A 394 12.59 2.06 -19.35
C LEU A 394 11.55 2.03 -20.47
N ARG A 395 11.26 0.84 -21.02
CA ARG A 395 10.28 0.65 -22.10
C ARG A 395 8.85 0.90 -21.61
N ARG A 396 8.53 0.43 -20.40
CA ARG A 396 7.17 0.42 -19.84
C ARG A 396 7.11 0.78 -18.33
N PRO A 397 7.81 1.82 -17.83
CA PRO A 397 7.86 2.17 -16.40
C PRO A 397 6.47 2.18 -15.76
N ARG A 398 5.57 2.98 -16.34
CA ARG A 398 4.23 3.19 -15.80
C ARG A 398 3.38 1.91 -15.79
N THR A 399 3.57 1.01 -16.76
CA THR A 399 2.87 -0.28 -16.79
C THR A 399 3.29 -1.20 -15.66
N VAL A 400 4.61 -1.35 -15.44
CA VAL A 400 5.15 -2.17 -14.35
C VAL A 400 4.75 -1.58 -13.00
N MET A 401 4.89 -0.25 -12.84
CA MET A 401 4.49 0.48 -11.63
C MET A 401 3.01 0.31 -11.29
N HIS A 402 2.12 0.51 -12.26
CA HIS A 402 0.68 0.31 -12.05
C HIS A 402 0.32 -1.16 -11.81
N LEU A 403 1.03 -2.13 -12.41
CA LEU A 403 0.84 -3.55 -12.12
C LEU A 403 1.20 -3.87 -10.66
N VAL A 404 2.40 -3.49 -10.21
CA VAL A 404 2.89 -3.72 -8.84
C VAL A 404 1.96 -3.04 -7.83
N SER A 405 1.56 -1.80 -8.10
CA SER A 405 0.58 -1.06 -7.28
C SER A 405 -0.78 -1.76 -7.21
N GLY A 406 -1.34 -2.20 -8.33
CA GLY A 406 -2.63 -2.89 -8.35
C GLY A 406 -2.59 -4.19 -7.54
N LEU A 407 -1.54 -4.99 -7.71
CA LEU A 407 -1.33 -6.22 -6.93
C LEU A 407 -1.18 -5.95 -5.43
N PHE A 408 -0.44 -4.90 -5.07
CA PHE A 408 -0.28 -4.44 -3.67
C PHE A 408 -1.61 -3.96 -3.06
N VAL A 409 -2.38 -3.13 -3.76
CA VAL A 409 -3.70 -2.64 -3.34
C VAL A 409 -4.67 -3.80 -3.13
N GLU A 410 -4.67 -4.80 -4.03
CA GLU A 410 -5.52 -5.99 -3.96
C GLU A 410 -5.28 -6.79 -2.66
N GLN A 411 -4.01 -7.09 -2.37
CA GLN A 411 -3.60 -7.84 -1.19
C GLN A 411 -3.88 -7.08 0.11
N THR A 412 -3.54 -5.79 0.14
CA THR A 412 -3.58 -4.95 1.35
C THR A 412 -5.01 -4.63 1.76
N THR A 413 -5.87 -4.23 0.81
CA THR A 413 -7.30 -4.00 1.09
C THR A 413 -8.01 -5.29 1.50
N GLN A 414 -7.62 -6.44 0.95
CA GLN A 414 -8.14 -7.72 1.43
C GLN A 414 -7.68 -8.04 2.85
N LEU A 415 -6.40 -7.84 3.18
CA LEU A 415 -5.87 -8.12 4.52
C LEU A 415 -6.56 -7.25 5.59
N MET A 416 -6.85 -5.98 5.26
CA MET A 416 -7.64 -5.09 6.11
C MET A 416 -9.09 -5.56 6.27
N LEU A 417 -9.75 -5.95 5.17
CA LEU A 417 -11.11 -6.49 5.23
C LEU A 417 -11.16 -7.75 6.10
N ASP A 418 -10.27 -8.71 5.84
CA ASP A 418 -10.19 -9.98 6.57
C ASP A 418 -9.91 -9.73 8.08
N HIS A 419 -9.09 -8.72 8.43
CA HIS A 419 -8.93 -8.25 9.82
C HIS A 419 -10.24 -7.71 10.41
N MET A 420 -10.91 -6.76 9.72
CA MET A 420 -12.13 -6.12 10.21
C MET A 420 -13.29 -7.09 10.45
N VAL A 421 -13.30 -8.22 9.73
CA VAL A 421 -14.36 -9.24 9.79
C VAL A 421 -13.96 -10.51 10.54
N GLU A 422 -12.78 -10.51 11.19
CA GLU A 422 -12.22 -11.65 11.92
C GLU A 422 -12.12 -12.94 11.06
N GLU A 423 -11.77 -12.82 9.78
CA GLU A 423 -11.57 -13.95 8.87
C GLU A 423 -10.08 -14.30 8.63
N GLU A 424 -9.82 -15.58 8.34
CA GLU A 424 -8.49 -16.03 7.94
C GLU A 424 -8.11 -15.46 6.55
N TYR A 425 -7.00 -14.73 6.48
CA TYR A 425 -6.43 -14.25 5.22
C TYR A 425 -6.02 -15.40 4.28
N LYS A 426 -6.85 -15.63 3.26
CA LYS A 426 -6.74 -16.77 2.33
C LYS A 426 -5.70 -16.51 1.24
N VAL A 427 -4.43 -16.78 1.57
CA VAL A 427 -3.24 -16.72 0.69
C VAL A 427 -3.49 -17.27 -0.73
N LEU A 428 -4.02 -18.49 -0.85
CA LEU A 428 -4.27 -19.13 -2.16
C LEU A 428 -5.41 -18.51 -2.98
N LYS A 429 -6.20 -17.60 -2.41
CA LYS A 429 -7.23 -16.83 -3.13
C LYS A 429 -6.69 -15.56 -3.79
N ARG A 430 -5.41 -15.21 -3.61
CA ARG A 430 -4.75 -14.08 -4.29
C ARG A 430 -4.40 -14.43 -5.74
N PHE A 431 -5.38 -14.89 -6.51
CA PHE A 431 -5.18 -15.42 -7.88
C PHE A 431 -4.58 -14.41 -8.85
N CYS A 432 -4.79 -13.12 -8.59
CA CYS A 432 -4.18 -12.01 -9.30
C CYS A 432 -2.65 -12.06 -9.30
N MET A 433 -2.01 -12.75 -8.35
CA MET A 433 -0.54 -12.88 -8.25
C MET A 433 0.06 -13.98 -9.14
N TYR A 434 -0.70 -15.01 -9.50
CA TYR A 434 -0.15 -16.16 -10.23
C TYR A 434 0.49 -15.79 -11.58
N PRO A 435 -0.02 -14.83 -12.38
CA PRO A 435 0.65 -14.40 -13.60
C PRO A 435 2.00 -13.71 -13.34
N MET A 436 2.13 -12.89 -12.28
CA MET A 436 3.40 -12.27 -11.89
C MET A 436 4.44 -13.32 -11.46
N MET A 437 4.01 -14.31 -10.67
CA MET A 437 4.87 -15.43 -10.27
C MET A 437 5.32 -16.26 -11.48
N ALA A 438 4.41 -16.57 -12.40
CA ALA A 438 4.74 -17.32 -13.62
C ALA A 438 5.72 -16.54 -14.52
N LEU A 439 5.55 -15.21 -14.65
CA LEU A 439 6.47 -14.34 -15.39
C LEU A 439 7.87 -14.32 -14.75
N ALA A 440 7.96 -14.19 -13.42
CA ALA A 440 9.24 -14.20 -12.73
C ALA A 440 9.95 -15.57 -12.79
N LEU A 441 9.20 -16.68 -12.76
CA LEU A 441 9.75 -18.02 -12.97
C LEU A 441 10.26 -18.20 -14.41
N ALA A 442 9.51 -17.72 -15.41
CA ALA A 442 9.93 -17.74 -16.80
C ALA A 442 11.17 -16.87 -17.05
N ALA A 443 11.27 -15.71 -16.40
CA ALA A 443 12.48 -14.88 -16.41
C ALA A 443 13.67 -15.61 -15.77
N PHE A 444 13.49 -16.22 -14.60
CA PHE A 444 14.54 -16.96 -13.90
C PHE A 444 15.09 -18.14 -14.72
N ASP A 445 14.23 -18.85 -15.47
CA ASP A 445 14.62 -19.96 -16.36
C ASP A 445 15.17 -19.50 -17.72
N GLY A 446 15.29 -18.18 -17.96
CA GLY A 446 15.73 -17.61 -19.24
C GLY A 446 14.72 -17.75 -20.39
N GLY A 447 13.47 -18.07 -20.07
CA GLY A 447 12.41 -18.43 -21.01
C GLY A 447 11.46 -17.30 -21.44
N LEU A 448 11.84 -16.02 -21.28
CA LEU A 448 11.01 -14.92 -21.83
C LEU A 448 11.03 -14.96 -23.37
N VAL A 449 9.83 -14.94 -23.96
CA VAL A 449 9.62 -15.26 -25.39
C VAL A 449 10.17 -14.18 -26.33
N SER A 450 9.73 -12.93 -26.14
CA SER A 450 10.26 -11.75 -26.81
C SER A 450 9.97 -10.51 -25.96
N VAL A 451 10.66 -9.41 -26.26
CA VAL A 451 10.45 -8.10 -25.61
C VAL A 451 9.02 -7.61 -25.84
N GLU A 452 8.53 -7.67 -27.07
CA GLU A 452 7.20 -7.19 -27.46
C GLU A 452 6.09 -8.03 -26.84
N ALA A 453 6.28 -9.36 -26.77
CA ALA A 453 5.35 -10.28 -26.11
C ALA A 453 5.28 -10.02 -24.60
N THR A 454 6.42 -9.77 -23.97
CA THR A 454 6.52 -9.44 -22.53
C THR A 454 5.85 -8.10 -22.23
N ASP A 455 6.13 -7.05 -23.00
CA ASP A 455 5.51 -5.73 -22.86
C ASP A 455 3.99 -5.77 -23.07
N ALA A 456 3.51 -6.52 -24.07
CA ALA A 456 2.09 -6.70 -24.34
C ALA A 456 1.39 -7.48 -23.22
N PHE A 457 2.03 -8.53 -22.69
CA PHE A 457 1.53 -9.29 -21.55
C PHE A 457 1.43 -8.41 -20.30
N LEU A 458 2.47 -7.65 -19.96
CA LEU A 458 2.49 -6.72 -18.83
C LEU A 458 1.38 -5.67 -18.94
N LEU A 459 1.15 -5.11 -20.14
CA LEU A 459 0.08 -4.15 -20.38
C LEU A 459 -1.32 -4.76 -20.22
N ALA A 460 -1.55 -5.94 -20.79
CA ALA A 460 -2.83 -6.65 -20.66
C ALA A 460 -3.11 -7.05 -19.20
N TYR A 461 -2.07 -7.51 -18.49
CA TYR A 461 -2.14 -7.90 -17.08
C TYR A 461 -2.40 -6.71 -16.16
N ALA A 462 -1.65 -5.60 -16.30
CA ALA A 462 -1.88 -4.36 -15.56
C ALA A 462 -3.32 -3.84 -15.76
N THR A 463 -3.77 -3.81 -17.02
CA THR A 463 -5.14 -3.39 -17.37
C THR A 463 -6.19 -4.31 -16.74
N GLY A 464 -6.00 -5.63 -16.83
CA GLY A 464 -6.90 -6.61 -16.24
C GLY A 464 -7.00 -6.50 -14.72
N VAL A 465 -5.88 -6.27 -14.03
CA VAL A 465 -5.84 -6.04 -12.57
C VAL A 465 -6.62 -4.77 -12.20
N TRP A 466 -6.41 -3.65 -12.89
CA TRP A 466 -7.14 -2.40 -12.57
C TRP A 466 -8.63 -2.44 -12.93
N VAL A 467 -9.01 -3.13 -14.01
CA VAL A 467 -10.43 -3.38 -14.31
C VAL A 467 -11.06 -4.24 -13.22
N TYR A 468 -10.41 -5.34 -12.80
CA TYR A 468 -10.85 -6.18 -11.70
C TYR A 468 -11.00 -5.38 -10.39
N LEU A 469 -10.00 -4.56 -10.04
CA LEU A 469 -10.03 -3.71 -8.84
C LEU A 469 -11.15 -2.68 -8.89
N ALA A 470 -11.40 -2.03 -10.04
CA ALA A 470 -12.50 -1.07 -10.17
C ALA A 470 -13.86 -1.73 -9.90
N PHE A 471 -14.09 -2.96 -10.37
CA PHE A 471 -15.28 -3.74 -10.02
C PHE A 471 -15.27 -4.16 -8.54
N LYS A 472 -14.17 -4.70 -8.03
CA LYS A 472 -14.03 -5.14 -6.62
C LYS A 472 -14.34 -3.99 -5.66
N ILE A 473 -13.67 -2.85 -5.81
CA ILE A 473 -13.81 -1.66 -4.96
C ILE A 473 -15.25 -1.14 -5.01
N ARG A 474 -15.82 -0.98 -6.22
CA ARG A 474 -17.20 -0.49 -6.37
C ARG A 474 -18.22 -1.37 -5.66
N VAL A 475 -18.13 -2.70 -5.85
CA VAL A 475 -19.08 -3.64 -5.23
C VAL A 475 -18.83 -3.76 -3.74
N GLN A 476 -17.59 -3.85 -3.27
CA GLN A 476 -17.30 -3.91 -1.83
C GLN A 476 -17.74 -2.66 -1.08
N ILE A 477 -17.53 -1.45 -1.63
CA ILE A 477 -18.05 -0.21 -1.03
C ILE A 477 -19.58 -0.28 -0.94
N TYR A 478 -20.27 -0.71 -2.00
CA TYR A 478 -21.73 -0.85 -2.00
C TYR A 478 -22.23 -1.85 -0.93
N GLU A 479 -21.65 -3.05 -0.87
CA GLU A 479 -22.05 -4.10 0.08
C GLU A 479 -21.78 -3.67 1.53
N ILE A 480 -20.67 -2.99 1.79
CA ILE A 480 -20.36 -2.46 3.13
C ILE A 480 -21.30 -1.29 3.49
N CYS A 481 -21.65 -0.41 2.54
CA CYS A 481 -22.64 0.65 2.75
C CYS A 481 -24.02 0.08 3.16
N ASP A 482 -24.49 -0.95 2.45
CA ASP A 482 -25.77 -1.60 2.70
C ASP A 482 -25.81 -2.34 4.05
N VAL A 483 -24.73 -3.07 4.40
CA VAL A 483 -24.59 -3.73 5.71
C VAL A 483 -24.54 -2.74 6.87
N LEU A 484 -23.94 -1.56 6.69
CA LEU A 484 -23.80 -0.55 7.73
C LEU A 484 -24.95 0.47 7.77
N GLY A 485 -25.81 0.52 6.75
CA GLY A 485 -26.87 1.51 6.63
C GLY A 485 -26.36 2.95 6.45
N ILE A 486 -25.30 3.14 5.64
CA ILE A 486 -24.66 4.45 5.41
C ILE A 486 -24.39 4.71 3.94
N TRP A 487 -24.31 5.98 3.55
CA TRP A 487 -23.79 6.37 2.24
C TRP A 487 -22.27 6.57 2.30
N CYS A 488 -21.54 6.22 1.24
CA CYS A 488 -20.09 6.38 1.20
C CYS A 488 -19.63 7.84 1.23
N PHE A 489 -20.39 8.78 0.65
CA PHE A 489 -20.02 10.20 0.50
C PHE A 489 -21.07 11.18 1.02
N ASP A 490 -22.06 10.70 1.78
CA ASP A 490 -23.12 11.53 2.40
C ASP A 490 -23.32 11.09 3.86
N ILE A 491 -23.43 12.06 4.77
CA ILE A 491 -23.63 11.86 6.21
C ILE A 491 -24.86 12.62 6.73
N VAL A 492 -25.63 13.23 5.83
CA VAL A 492 -26.81 14.06 6.12
C VAL A 492 -28.08 13.35 5.64
N THR A 493 -28.06 12.73 4.45
CA THR A 493 -29.21 12.00 3.92
C THR A 493 -29.39 10.67 4.63
N PRO A 494 -30.59 10.32 5.15
CA PRO A 494 -30.86 9.00 5.69
C PRO A 494 -30.62 7.90 4.66
N TYR A 495 -30.10 6.75 5.10
CA TYR A 495 -30.02 5.55 4.28
C TYR A 495 -31.31 4.73 4.45
N TYR A 496 -31.91 4.33 3.34
CA TYR A 496 -33.07 3.44 3.31
C TYR A 496 -32.66 2.18 2.54
N SER A 497 -32.50 1.05 3.24
CA SER A 497 -32.17 -0.21 2.57
C SER A 497 -33.38 -0.78 1.83
N GLU A 498 -33.16 -1.24 0.59
CA GLU A 498 -34.17 -1.94 -0.20
C GLU A 498 -34.40 -3.35 0.38
N GLY A 499 -35.19 -3.44 1.46
CA GLY A 499 -35.49 -4.71 2.12
C GLY A 499 -36.14 -4.62 3.51
N VAL A 500 -36.19 -3.44 4.14
CA VAL A 500 -36.94 -3.20 5.37
C VAL A 500 -38.23 -2.45 5.05
N ASN A 501 -39.38 -3.04 5.41
CA ASN A 501 -40.70 -2.61 4.98
C ASN A 501 -40.97 -1.11 5.24
N ALA A 502 -41.29 -0.36 4.17
CA ALA A 502 -41.86 1.00 4.26
C ALA A 502 -43.30 1.05 4.86
N ALA A 503 -43.74 -0.01 5.54
CA ALA A 503 -45.06 -0.16 6.15
C ALA A 503 -45.03 -0.03 7.69
N GLU A 504 -43.87 -0.20 8.31
CA GLU A 504 -43.65 0.00 9.75
C GLU A 504 -42.53 1.04 9.91
N GLY A 505 -42.77 2.09 10.70
CA GLY A 505 -41.91 3.28 10.76
C GLY A 505 -40.53 3.09 11.43
N GLU A 506 -40.07 1.85 11.57
CA GLU A 506 -38.81 1.46 12.25
C GLU A 506 -37.71 1.15 11.22
N GLY A 507 -37.50 2.06 10.29
CA GLY A 507 -36.50 1.98 9.22
C GLY A 507 -35.22 2.79 9.45
N ILE A 508 -34.89 3.12 10.71
CA ILE A 508 -33.67 3.91 11.04
C ILE A 508 -32.60 2.98 11.60
N VAL A 509 -31.75 2.48 10.70
CA VAL A 509 -30.48 1.82 11.05
C VAL A 509 -29.36 2.64 10.39
N GLY A 510 -29.05 3.80 10.97
CA GLY A 510 -28.02 4.70 10.44
C GLY A 510 -27.82 5.94 11.32
N THR A 511 -26.57 6.33 11.51
CA THR A 511 -26.18 7.52 12.29
C THR A 511 -26.34 8.80 11.46
N THR A 512 -27.59 9.21 11.20
CA THR A 512 -27.86 10.55 10.65
C THR A 512 -27.45 11.62 11.65
N VAL A 513 -26.69 12.62 11.21
CA VAL A 513 -26.45 13.83 12.01
C VAL A 513 -27.81 14.47 12.35
N PRO A 514 -28.15 14.67 13.64
CA PRO A 514 -29.38 15.36 14.00
C PRO A 514 -29.27 16.82 13.56
N VAL A 515 -29.94 17.17 12.46
CA VAL A 515 -29.94 18.53 11.92
C VAL A 515 -30.83 19.41 12.79
N ASP A 516 -30.24 19.98 13.84
CA ASP A 516 -30.90 20.96 14.71
C ASP A 516 -31.08 22.29 13.95
N MET A 517 -32.11 22.35 13.09
CA MET A 517 -32.54 23.57 12.40
C MET A 517 -33.32 24.53 13.32
N THR A 518 -32.84 24.74 14.55
CA THR A 518 -33.37 25.82 15.41
C THR A 518 -32.87 27.17 14.92
N THR A 519 -33.65 27.74 13.99
CA THR A 519 -33.54 29.10 13.49
C THR A 519 -33.34 30.14 14.61
N LYS A 520 -32.09 30.57 14.83
CA LYS A 520 -31.81 31.83 15.52
C LYS A 520 -32.25 33.00 14.64
N LYS A 521 -33.52 33.37 14.76
CA LYS A 521 -33.97 34.71 14.42
C LYS A 521 -33.17 35.69 15.28
N VAL A 522 -32.31 36.46 14.61
CA VAL A 522 -31.73 37.68 15.18
C VAL A 522 -32.86 38.69 15.32
N ASN A 523 -33.15 39.08 16.56
CA ASN A 523 -33.81 40.34 16.92
C ASN A 523 -32.74 41.25 17.53
#